data_AF-A0A1I7W8U4-F1
#
_entry.id   AF-A0A1I7W8U4-F1
#
_cell.length_a   1.000
_cell.length_b   1.000
_cell.length_c   1.000
_cell.angle_alpha   90.00
_cell.angle_beta   90.00
_cell.angle_gamma   90.00
#
_symmetry.space_group_name_H-M   'P 1'
#
loop_
_entity.id
_entity.type
_entity.pdbx_description
1 polymer ?
#
loop_
_entity_poly.entity_id
_entity_poly.type
_entity_poly.pdbx_seq_one_letter_code
_entity_poly.pdbx_strand_id
1 'polypeptide(L)'
;MISLQLTTGTTGMTIPVRVPYSDQHEVVACFSPLFLSERWQLLLLTAEVYTHYGAIMHFYIRSMISDLFRILARYRNARVQPWPAVKLGKKRASSHNFDPNLELEFRNQAAAMTDCLLLYKVPLYESYIFFTSELYFSTKFQESAQYIIFPDTDDVIIPRLGKTYTEEFNKVCLSM
;
A
#
# COMPACT_ATOMS: atom_id res chain seq x y z
N MET A 1 10.81 -9.28 -20.76
CA MET A 1 9.97 -8.06 -20.58
C MET A 1 8.53 -8.48 -20.87
N ILE A 2 7.68 -8.58 -19.85
CA ILE A 2 6.30 -9.06 -19.99
C ILE A 2 5.40 -7.84 -20.21
N SER A 3 4.83 -7.68 -21.40
CA SER A 3 3.87 -6.61 -21.70
C SER A 3 2.46 -7.19 -21.79
N LEU A 4 1.59 -6.84 -20.84
CA LEU A 4 0.17 -7.17 -20.90
C LEU A 4 -0.53 -6.16 -21.83
N GLN A 5 -1.29 -6.66 -22.79
CA GLN A 5 -2.05 -5.84 -23.74
C GLN A 5 -3.54 -6.12 -23.58
N LEU A 6 -4.32 -5.07 -23.34
CA LEU A 6 -5.77 -5.12 -23.36
C LEU A 6 -6.24 -4.75 -24.77
N THR A 7 -6.86 -5.69 -25.48
CA THR A 7 -7.35 -5.46 -26.84
C THR A 7 -8.87 -5.41 -26.87
N THR A 8 -9.43 -4.30 -27.33
CA THR A 8 -10.85 -4.19 -27.67
C THR A 8 -10.98 -4.08 -29.18
N GLY A 9 -11.13 -5.23 -29.86
CA GLY A 9 -11.30 -5.32 -31.31
C GLY A 9 -10.11 -4.74 -32.08
N THR A 10 -10.19 -3.47 -32.47
CA THR A 10 -9.22 -2.77 -33.33
C THR A 10 -8.17 -1.94 -32.58
N THR A 11 -8.30 -1.77 -31.27
CA THR A 11 -7.38 -0.96 -30.46
C THR A 11 -6.78 -1.78 -29.33
N GLY A 12 -5.45 -1.75 -29.22
CA GLY A 12 -4.68 -2.36 -28.14
C GLY A 12 -4.13 -1.30 -27.21
N MET A 13 -4.34 -1.47 -25.90
CA MET A 13 -3.74 -0.64 -24.86
C MET A 13 -2.73 -1.48 -24.08
N THR A 14 -1.48 -1.03 -24.02
CA THR A 14 -0.47 -1.65 -23.17
C THR A 14 -0.73 -1.29 -21.71
N ILE A 15 -0.90 -2.30 -20.86
CA ILE A 15 -1.07 -2.12 -19.42
C ILE A 15 0.33 -2.07 -18.78
N PRO A 16 0.66 -1.02 -18.01
CA PRO A 16 1.92 -0.97 -17.29
C PRO A 16 1.92 -2.04 -16.19
N VAL A 17 2.95 -2.89 -16.20
CA VAL A 17 3.17 -3.90 -15.15
C VAL A 17 4.12 -3.29 -14.11
N ARG A 18 3.76 -3.43 -12.83
CA ARG A 18 4.63 -3.07 -11.70
C ARG A 18 5.24 -4.33 -11.11
N VAL A 19 6.49 -4.24 -10.70
CA VAL A 19 7.20 -5.34 -10.05
C VAL A 19 7.13 -5.13 -8.53
N PRO A 20 6.91 -6.19 -7.73
CA PRO A 20 6.95 -6.10 -6.27
C PRO A 20 8.31 -5.60 -5.75
N TYR A 21 8.33 -5.03 -4.55
CA TYR A 21 9.56 -4.57 -3.92
C TYR A 21 10.44 -5.73 -3.51
N SER A 22 11.75 -5.60 -3.71
CA SER A 22 12.76 -6.60 -3.31
C SER A 22 13.40 -6.31 -1.96
N ASP A 23 13.30 -5.07 -1.49
CA ASP A 23 13.93 -4.62 -0.25
C ASP A 23 13.26 -5.25 0.96
N GLN A 24 14.02 -5.93 1.80
CA GLN A 24 13.51 -6.59 3.00
C GLN A 24 13.25 -5.57 4.12
N HIS A 25 12.04 -5.62 4.69
CA HIS A 25 11.60 -4.81 5.82
C HIS A 25 10.98 -5.71 6.89
N GLU A 26 11.15 -5.35 8.16
CA GLU A 26 10.50 -6.09 9.24
C GLU A 26 9.01 -5.74 9.32
N VAL A 27 8.69 -4.44 9.33
CA VAL A 27 7.32 -3.95 9.44
C VAL A 27 7.06 -2.87 8.40
N VAL A 28 5.99 -3.06 7.63
CA VAL A 28 5.48 -2.06 6.69
C VAL A 28 4.09 -1.60 7.12
N ALA A 29 3.94 -0.29 7.32
CA ALA A 29 2.69 0.38 7.60
C ALA A 29 2.11 1.00 6.33
N CYS A 30 1.02 0.42 5.84
CA CYS A 30 0.33 0.85 4.63
C CYS A 30 -0.85 1.75 4.98
N PHE A 31 -0.77 3.03 4.63
CA PHE A 31 -1.81 4.01 4.94
C PHE A 31 -2.85 4.11 3.83
N SER A 32 -4.07 4.46 4.22
CA SER A 32 -5.13 4.79 3.27
C SER A 32 -4.77 6.01 2.39
N PRO A 33 -5.38 6.15 1.19
CA PRO A 33 -5.06 7.27 0.30
C PRO A 33 -5.35 8.64 0.92
N LEU A 34 -4.29 9.46 1.01
CA LEU A 34 -4.37 10.82 1.52
C LEU A 34 -4.94 11.77 0.47
N PHE A 35 -6.03 12.45 0.83
CA PHE A 35 -6.73 13.42 0.01
C PHE A 35 -7.00 14.70 0.81
N LEU A 36 -6.58 15.85 0.27
CA LEU A 36 -6.67 17.16 0.93
C LEU A 36 -6.14 17.09 2.36
N SER A 37 -5.06 16.32 2.58
CA SER A 37 -4.51 16.13 3.91
C SER A 37 -3.84 17.41 4.40
N GLU A 38 -4.50 18.10 5.32
CA GLU A 38 -4.04 19.33 5.97
C GLU A 38 -3.70 19.13 7.46
N ARG A 39 -3.99 17.94 8.01
CA ARG A 39 -3.72 17.57 9.41
C ARG A 39 -2.25 17.24 9.63
N TRP A 40 -1.40 18.25 9.47
CA TRP A 40 0.05 18.11 9.52
C TRP A 40 0.56 17.58 10.87
N GLN A 41 -0.11 17.92 11.98
CA GLN A 41 0.31 17.48 13.31
C GLN A 41 0.28 15.96 13.44
N LEU A 42 -0.81 15.34 13.00
CA LEU A 42 -0.98 13.89 13.02
C LEU A 42 -0.03 13.22 12.04
N LEU A 43 0.12 13.77 10.84
CA LEU A 43 1.01 13.23 9.84
C LEU A 43 2.47 13.18 10.32
N LEU A 44 2.95 14.26 10.95
CA LEU A 44 4.30 14.31 11.51
C LEU A 44 4.45 13.41 12.73
N LEU A 45 3.47 13.40 13.63
CA LEU A 45 3.49 12.49 14.79
C LEU A 45 3.57 11.03 14.34
N THR A 46 2.74 10.64 13.39
CA THR A 46 2.76 9.31 12.77
C THR A 46 4.12 9.04 12.13
N ALA A 47 4.67 9.99 11.36
CA ALA A 47 5.96 9.82 10.73
C ALA A 47 7.09 9.58 11.74
N GLU A 48 7.13 10.35 12.82
CA GLU A 48 8.14 10.25 13.86
C GLU A 48 7.99 8.96 14.68
N VAL A 49 6.77 8.65 15.14
CA VAL A 49 6.51 7.44 15.94
C VAL A 49 6.85 6.19 15.15
N TYR A 50 6.39 6.11 13.90
CA TYR A 50 6.62 4.92 13.10
C TYR A 50 8.10 4.75 12.72
N THR A 51 8.78 5.86 12.43
CA THR A 51 10.23 5.86 12.21
C THR A 51 10.99 5.44 13.47
N HIS A 52 10.60 5.95 14.64
CA HIS A 52 11.24 5.66 15.92
C HIS A 52 11.15 4.17 16.29
N TYR A 53 9.99 3.55 16.06
CA TYR A 53 9.75 2.13 16.36
C TYR A 53 10.12 1.17 15.21
N GLY A 54 10.78 1.67 14.16
CA GLY A 54 11.39 0.85 13.11
C GLY A 54 10.46 0.39 11.99
N ALA A 55 9.26 0.97 11.86
CA ALA A 55 8.37 0.68 10.73
C ALA A 55 8.71 1.54 9.50
N ILE A 56 8.55 0.94 8.32
CA ILE A 56 8.51 1.70 7.06
C ILE A 56 7.07 2.04 6.74
N MET A 57 6.83 3.29 6.41
CA MET A 57 5.53 3.81 6.03
C MET A 57 5.39 3.83 4.52
N HIS A 58 4.22 3.41 4.02
CA HIS A 58 3.83 3.54 2.64
C HIS A 58 2.59 4.42 2.55
N PHE A 59 2.76 5.61 1.98
CA PHE A 59 1.71 6.60 1.80
C PHE A 59 1.24 6.67 0.36
N TYR A 60 -0.04 6.45 0.16
CA TYR A 60 -0.71 6.76 -1.10
C TYR A 60 -1.19 8.20 -1.09
N ILE A 61 -0.80 9.01 -2.07
CA ILE A 61 -1.17 10.43 -2.14
C ILE A 61 -1.96 10.71 -3.41
N ARG A 62 -3.19 11.19 -3.23
CA ARG A 62 -4.00 11.75 -4.32
C ARG A 62 -3.83 13.27 -4.42
N SER A 63 -3.86 13.96 -3.26
CA SER A 63 -3.63 15.40 -3.17
C SER A 63 -3.20 15.77 -1.75
N MET A 64 -2.21 16.65 -1.62
CA MET A 64 -1.63 17.12 -0.36
C MET A 64 -1.05 18.54 -0.51
N ILE A 65 -0.98 19.28 0.60
CA ILE A 65 -0.25 20.56 0.66
C ILE A 65 1.22 20.33 0.26
N SER A 66 1.74 21.20 -0.62
CA SER A 66 3.07 21.03 -1.22
C SER A 66 4.20 20.96 -0.18
N ASP A 67 4.12 21.74 0.90
CA ASP A 67 5.14 21.73 1.93
C ASP A 67 5.13 20.44 2.77
N LEU A 68 3.94 19.89 3.06
CA LEU A 68 3.81 18.59 3.74
C LEU A 68 4.34 17.45 2.87
N PHE A 69 4.03 17.49 1.57
CA PHE A 69 4.56 16.52 0.62
C PHE A 69 6.09 16.55 0.58
N ARG A 70 6.69 17.75 0.55
CA ARG A 70 8.15 17.92 0.57
C ARG A 70 8.79 17.38 1.83
N ILE A 71 8.12 17.54 2.97
CA ILE A 71 8.59 17.00 4.26
C ILE A 71 8.53 15.47 4.23
N LEU A 72 7.37 14.89 3.90
CA LEU A 72 7.19 13.43 3.80
C LEU A 72 8.17 12.78 2.83
N ALA A 73 8.39 13.38 1.65
CA ALA A 73 9.29 12.85 0.63
C ALA A 73 10.77 12.82 1.08
N ARG A 74 11.13 13.49 2.19
CA ARG A 74 12.48 13.47 2.76
C ARG A 74 12.66 12.42 3.87
N TYR A 75 11.59 11.85 4.40
CA TYR A 75 11.70 10.78 5.38
C TYR A 75 12.25 9.51 4.72
N ARG A 76 13.32 8.94 5.29
CA ARG A 76 13.94 7.73 4.77
C ARG A 76 13.04 6.51 4.90
N ASN A 77 12.26 6.46 5.96
CA ASN A 77 11.34 5.37 6.25
C ASN A 77 9.94 5.63 5.70
N ALA A 78 9.75 6.63 4.83
CA ALA A 78 8.48 6.89 4.16
C ALA A 78 8.63 6.70 2.64
N ARG A 79 7.77 5.86 2.08
CA ARG A 79 7.59 5.72 0.63
C ARG A 79 6.29 6.38 0.24
N VAL A 80 6.36 7.22 -0.79
CA VAL A 80 5.22 7.97 -1.28
C VAL A 80 4.88 7.51 -2.69
N GLN A 81 3.64 7.08 -2.89
CA GLN A 81 3.15 6.59 -4.18
C GLN A 81 1.93 7.39 -4.63
N PRO A 82 1.88 7.83 -5.90
CA PRO A 82 0.70 8.53 -6.42
C PRO A 82 -0.50 7.58 -6.50
N TRP A 83 -1.67 8.04 -6.05
CA TRP A 83 -2.92 7.30 -6.14
C TRP A 83 -3.84 7.87 -7.24
N PRO A 84 -4.15 7.09 -8.29
CA PRO A 84 -4.92 7.59 -9.42
C PRO A 84 -6.38 7.84 -9.03
N ALA A 85 -6.93 8.95 -9.50
CA ALA A 85 -8.36 9.24 -9.40
C ALA A 85 -9.12 8.58 -10.56
N VAL A 86 -10.30 8.05 -10.27
CA VAL A 86 -11.23 7.54 -11.28
C VAL A 86 -11.79 8.73 -12.06
N LYS A 87 -11.56 8.73 -13.37
CA LYS A 87 -12.11 9.70 -14.31
C LYS A 87 -13.04 8.98 -15.26
N LEU A 88 -14.34 9.07 -15.01
CA LEU A 88 -15.34 8.64 -15.99
C LEU A 88 -15.37 9.71 -17.08
N GLY A 89 -15.28 9.34 -18.36
CA GLY A 89 -15.17 10.32 -19.45
C GLY A 89 -16.30 11.36 -19.48
N LYS A 90 -16.18 12.36 -20.37
CA LYS A 90 -17.09 13.52 -20.47
C LYS A 90 -18.60 13.20 -20.53
N LYS A 91 -19.00 11.97 -20.91
CA LYS A 91 -20.40 11.56 -20.98
C LYS A 91 -20.99 11.09 -19.64
N ARG A 92 -20.16 10.67 -18.68
CA ARG A 92 -20.58 10.19 -17.34
C ARG A 92 -20.14 11.10 -16.20
N ALA A 93 -19.04 11.86 -16.36
CA ALA A 93 -18.56 12.83 -15.35
C ALA A 93 -18.99 14.29 -15.61
N SER A 94 -19.92 14.54 -16.55
CA SER A 94 -20.40 15.89 -16.84
C SER A 94 -21.48 16.40 -15.89
N SER A 95 -22.01 15.56 -14.99
CA SER A 95 -22.86 16.05 -13.91
C SER A 95 -21.96 16.72 -12.86
N HIS A 96 -22.14 18.02 -12.66
CA HIS A 96 -21.46 18.78 -11.60
C HIS A 96 -21.76 18.24 -10.19
N ASN A 97 -22.73 17.34 -10.08
CA ASN A 97 -23.24 16.79 -8.83
C ASN A 97 -22.72 15.38 -8.52
N PHE A 98 -21.82 14.80 -9.34
CA PHE A 98 -21.34 13.45 -9.14
C PHE A 98 -19.82 13.35 -9.30
N ASP A 99 -19.11 13.14 -8.20
CA ASP A 99 -17.69 12.73 -8.22
C ASP A 99 -17.60 11.23 -7.88
N PRO A 100 -17.23 10.36 -8.83
CA PRO A 100 -17.12 8.93 -8.58
C PRO A 100 -16.11 8.61 -7.47
N ASN A 101 -15.15 9.48 -7.21
CA ASN A 101 -14.14 9.25 -6.17
C ASN A 101 -14.66 9.51 -4.75
N LEU A 102 -15.79 10.22 -4.59
CA LEU A 102 -16.49 10.36 -3.32
C LEU A 102 -17.33 9.11 -3.00
N GLU A 103 -17.79 8.42 -4.04
CA GLU A 103 -18.62 7.21 -3.93
C GLU A 103 -17.79 5.92 -3.78
N LEU A 104 -16.46 5.99 -3.91
CA LEU A 104 -15.60 4.83 -3.67
C LEU A 104 -15.62 4.49 -2.18
N GLU A 105 -15.84 3.21 -1.90
CA GLU A 105 -15.85 2.65 -0.55
C GLU A 105 -14.60 3.09 0.22
N PHE A 106 -14.80 3.75 1.36
CA PHE A 106 -13.75 4.30 2.23
C PHE A 106 -12.65 5.04 1.45
N ARG A 107 -13.01 5.85 0.44
CA ARG A 107 -12.05 6.60 -0.38
C ARG A 107 -11.02 5.70 -1.08
N ASN A 108 -11.45 4.50 -1.46
CA ASN A 108 -10.64 3.48 -2.12
C ASN A 108 -9.56 2.84 -1.22
N GLN A 109 -9.80 2.79 0.10
CA GLN A 109 -8.88 2.21 1.09
C GLN A 109 -8.61 0.72 0.83
N ALA A 110 -9.65 -0.07 0.54
CA ALA A 110 -9.49 -1.50 0.26
C ALA A 110 -8.53 -1.77 -0.92
N ALA A 111 -8.65 -0.99 -2.01
CA ALA A 111 -7.77 -1.13 -3.16
C ALA A 111 -6.33 -0.72 -2.84
N ALA A 112 -6.12 0.33 -2.03
CA ALA A 112 -4.78 0.77 -1.62
C ALA A 112 -4.10 -0.23 -0.69
N MET A 113 -4.83 -0.79 0.27
CA MET A 113 -4.35 -1.87 1.13
C MET A 113 -3.99 -3.12 0.31
N THR A 114 -4.81 -3.47 -0.69
CA THR A 114 -4.55 -4.57 -1.62
C THR A 114 -3.30 -4.31 -2.48
N ASP A 115 -3.14 -3.09 -3.04
CA ASP A 115 -1.93 -2.71 -3.79
C ASP A 115 -0.69 -2.84 -2.90
N CYS A 116 -0.77 -2.41 -1.63
CA CYS A 116 0.35 -2.53 -0.71
C CYS A 116 0.71 -4.00 -0.42
N LEU A 117 -0.29 -4.85 -0.16
CA LEU A 117 -0.08 -6.29 0.01
C LEU A 117 0.62 -6.89 -1.21
N LEU A 118 0.15 -6.57 -2.42
CA LEU A 118 0.72 -7.03 -3.68
C LEU A 118 2.09 -6.41 -4.00
N LEU A 119 2.48 -5.34 -3.35
CA LEU A 119 3.83 -4.77 -3.52
C LEU A 119 4.83 -5.41 -2.56
N TYR A 120 4.39 -5.79 -1.36
CA TYR A 120 5.31 -6.25 -0.31
C TYR A 120 5.28 -7.75 -0.04
N LYS A 121 4.17 -8.43 -0.35
CA LYS A 121 3.93 -9.83 0.00
C LYS A 121 3.25 -10.52 -1.18
N VAL A 122 4.07 -10.95 -2.15
CA VAL A 122 3.60 -11.69 -3.32
C VAL A 122 4.14 -13.11 -3.30
N PRO A 123 3.29 -14.14 -3.51
CA PRO A 123 3.78 -15.45 -3.89
C PRO A 123 4.43 -15.33 -5.27
N LEU A 124 5.75 -15.48 -5.38
CA LEU A 124 6.36 -15.61 -6.70
C LEU A 124 5.91 -16.94 -7.28
N TYR A 125 4.94 -16.89 -8.19
CA TYR A 125 4.53 -18.01 -9.03
C TYR A 125 5.59 -18.24 -10.09
N GLU A 126 6.74 -18.74 -9.67
CA GLU A 126 7.64 -19.46 -10.56
C GLU A 126 7.59 -20.93 -10.16
N SER A 127 6.50 -21.64 -10.53
CA SER A 127 6.46 -23.09 -10.83
C SER A 127 5.03 -23.55 -11.16
N TYR A 128 4.94 -24.34 -12.22
CA TYR A 128 3.76 -24.90 -12.89
C TYR A 128 2.67 -25.51 -11.98
N ILE A 129 1.40 -25.33 -12.40
CA ILE A 129 0.21 -26.00 -11.87
C ILE A 129 0.13 -27.42 -12.45
N PHE A 130 0.24 -28.45 -11.62
CA PHE A 130 -0.34 -29.77 -11.86
C PHE A 130 -0.99 -30.29 -10.56
N PHE A 131 -2.29 -30.57 -10.62
CA PHE A 131 -3.07 -31.19 -9.54
C PHE A 131 -2.78 -32.69 -9.51
N THR A 132 -2.19 -33.22 -8.43
CA THR A 132 -2.68 -34.43 -7.72
C THR A 132 -2.00 -34.63 -6.34
N SER A 133 -2.86 -34.97 -5.39
CA SER A 133 -2.79 -35.51 -4.01
C SER A 133 -1.56 -35.54 -3.10
N GLU A 134 -0.30 -35.42 -3.51
CA GLU A 134 0.82 -35.46 -2.54
C GLU A 134 2.02 -34.65 -3.03
N LEU A 135 2.13 -33.37 -2.65
CA LEU A 135 3.41 -32.66 -2.66
C LEU A 135 3.38 -31.41 -1.76
N TYR A 136 4.35 -31.31 -0.85
CA TYR A 136 4.62 -30.09 -0.11
C TYR A 136 4.99 -28.96 -1.08
N PHE A 137 4.16 -27.92 -1.12
CA PHE A 137 4.38 -26.72 -1.91
C PHE A 137 5.22 -25.72 -1.10
N SER A 138 6.51 -25.58 -1.43
CA SER A 138 7.30 -24.43 -0.95
C SER A 138 7.20 -23.34 -2.00
N THR A 139 6.19 -22.48 -1.87
CA THR A 139 6.16 -21.23 -2.64
C THR A 139 7.32 -20.38 -2.17
N LYS A 140 8.22 -19.99 -3.08
CA LYS A 140 9.18 -18.94 -2.77
C LYS A 140 8.41 -17.62 -2.73
N PHE A 141 8.03 -17.18 -1.54
CA PHE A 141 7.44 -15.85 -1.39
C PHE A 141 8.55 -14.81 -1.56
N GLN A 142 8.31 -13.79 -2.38
CA GLN A 142 9.05 -12.54 -2.22
C GLN A 142 8.36 -11.79 -1.08
N GLU A 143 8.67 -12.21 0.15
CA GLU A 143 8.30 -11.44 1.33
C GLU A 143 9.33 -10.33 1.45
N SER A 144 8.94 -9.12 1.09
CA SER A 144 9.75 -7.92 1.34
C SER A 144 9.32 -7.24 2.65
N ALA A 145 8.32 -7.79 3.34
CA ALA A 145 7.86 -7.38 4.66
C ALA A 145 7.53 -8.62 5.51
N GLN A 146 8.08 -8.70 6.73
CA GLN A 146 7.71 -9.75 7.70
C GLN A 146 6.27 -9.52 8.21
N TYR A 147 5.95 -8.28 8.60
CA TYR A 147 4.62 -7.85 9.01
C TYR A 147 4.14 -6.67 8.15
N ILE A 148 2.84 -6.68 7.85
CA ILE A 148 2.15 -5.57 7.19
C ILE A 148 0.99 -5.15 8.08
N ILE A 149 0.88 -3.86 8.35
CA ILE A 149 -0.21 -3.26 9.12
C ILE A 149 -0.91 -2.18 8.32
N PHE A 150 -2.21 -1.98 8.59
CA PHE A 150 -3.03 -0.97 7.94
C PHE A 150 -3.57 0.04 8.95
N PRO A 151 -2.71 0.96 9.44
CA PRO A 151 -3.16 2.05 10.28
C PRO A 151 -3.79 3.16 9.45
N ASP A 152 -4.70 3.91 10.05
CA ASP A 152 -5.07 5.24 9.57
C ASP A 152 -4.15 6.31 10.18
N THR A 153 -4.07 7.47 9.54
CA THR A 153 -3.14 8.53 9.97
C THR A 153 -3.49 9.17 11.32
N ASP A 154 -4.71 8.97 11.80
CA ASP A 154 -5.20 9.39 13.11
C ASP A 154 -5.10 8.30 14.19
N ASP A 155 -4.81 7.04 13.82
CA ASP A 155 -4.67 5.92 14.74
C ASP A 155 -3.18 5.57 14.97
N VAL A 156 -2.49 6.42 15.73
CA VAL A 156 -1.07 6.22 16.05
C VAL A 156 -0.89 5.07 17.05
N ILE A 157 -0.44 3.92 16.56
CA ILE A 157 -0.17 2.74 17.38
C ILE A 157 1.18 2.87 18.05
N ILE A 158 1.25 2.78 19.38
CA ILE A 158 2.51 2.80 20.14
C ILE A 158 2.72 1.41 20.77
N PRO A 159 3.82 0.70 20.45
CA PRO A 159 4.17 -0.58 21.09
C PRO A 159 4.17 -0.50 22.62
N ARG A 160 3.64 -1.53 23.29
CA ARG A 160 3.57 -1.63 24.76
C ARG A 160 4.28 -2.86 25.32
N LEU A 161 4.33 -3.95 24.56
CA LEU A 161 4.94 -5.22 24.90
C LEU A 161 6.41 -5.32 24.45
N GLY A 162 6.80 -4.61 23.39
CA GLY A 162 8.14 -4.59 22.80
C GLY A 162 8.71 -3.18 22.66
N LYS A 163 10.01 -3.09 22.34
CA LYS A 163 10.71 -1.82 22.07
C LYS A 163 10.57 -1.35 20.62
N THR A 164 10.14 -2.23 19.72
CA THR A 164 9.90 -1.98 18.30
C THR A 164 8.60 -2.65 17.87
N TYR A 165 8.07 -2.29 16.70
CA TYR A 165 6.89 -2.98 16.17
C TYR A 165 7.15 -4.46 15.91
N THR A 166 8.35 -4.82 15.45
CA THR A 166 8.72 -6.22 15.20
C THR A 166 8.65 -7.04 16.49
N GLU A 167 9.20 -6.53 17.60
CA GLU A 167 9.12 -7.19 18.91
C GLU A 167 7.68 -7.27 19.42
N GLU A 168 6.88 -6.21 19.23
CA GLU A 168 5.45 -6.19 19.59
C GLU A 168 4.70 -7.32 18.86
N PHE A 169 4.81 -7.37 17.54
CA PHE A 169 4.07 -8.33 16.71
C PHE A 169 4.54 -9.76 16.91
N ASN A 170 5.84 -9.99 17.12
CA ASN A 170 6.34 -11.31 17.51
C ASN A 170 5.66 -11.79 18.80
N LYS A 171 5.54 -10.94 19.82
CA LYS A 171 4.89 -11.32 21.09
C LYS A 171 3.38 -11.53 20.94
N VAL A 172 2.70 -10.64 20.22
CA VAL A 172 1.24 -10.76 19.98
C VAL A 172 0.92 -12.02 19.19
N CYS A 173 1.61 -12.27 18.07
CA CYS A 173 1.33 -13.41 17.21
C CYS A 173 1.77 -14.76 17.79
N LEU A 174 2.80 -14.82 18.65
CA LEU A 174 3.20 -16.05 19.35
C LEU A 174 2.32 -16.36 20.56
N SER A 175 1.49 -15.41 20.99
CA SER A 175 0.54 -15.59 22.10
C SER A 175 -0.86 -16.03 21.68
N MET A 176 -1.12 -16.10 20.36
CA MET A 176 -2.33 -16.68 19.75
C MET A 176 -2.10 -18.15 19.38
#